data_AF-A0A5B7I923-F1
#
_entry.id   AF-A0A5B7I923-F1
#
_cell.length_a   1.000
_cell.length_b   1.000
_cell.length_c   1.000
_cell.angle_alpha   90.00
_cell.angle_beta   90.00
_cell.angle_gamma   90.00
#
_symmetry.space_group_name_H-M   'P 1'
#
loop_
_entity.id
_entity.type
_entity.pdbx_description
1 polymer ?
#
loop_
_entity_poly.entity_id
_entity_poly.type
_entity_poly.pdbx_seq_one_letter_code
_entity_poly.pdbx_strand_id
1 'polypeptide(L)'
;MGPCSFMLCRRMAPSCRRAVYRKPHHAHSLQEVNVVYQHLCTVGDCSHLNSRYIGFTSTALSKRITAHLQDGAIRRHYMNEHGLIQKRHHMKSNTTILAKENDLRRLKMTETVHIHSEKPTINIQQQPESSLPYQRQPNGAATGRSLAASNTTQSAVGFTLRHGYLLPPPI
;
A
#
# COMPACT_ATOMS: atom_id res chain seq x y z
N MET A 1 -30.97 7.62 57.46
CA MET A 1 -30.73 8.12 56.09
C MET A 1 -29.23 8.17 55.87
N GLY A 2 -28.69 7.35 54.95
CA GLY A 2 -27.36 7.42 54.29
C GLY A 2 -26.07 7.54 55.12
N PRO A 3 -24.98 6.83 54.77
CA PRO A 3 -24.43 6.93 53.42
C PRO A 3 -24.08 5.61 52.73
N CYS A 4 -24.04 5.71 51.41
CA CYS A 4 -23.67 4.70 50.42
C CYS A 4 -22.23 4.19 50.60
N SER A 5 -22.07 2.88 50.81
CA SER A 5 -20.80 2.20 50.57
C SER A 5 -20.60 2.01 49.06
N PHE A 6 -19.74 2.85 48.49
CA PHE A 6 -19.31 2.78 47.10
C PHE A 6 -18.61 1.44 46.80
N MET A 7 -19.09 0.77 45.77
CA MET A 7 -18.43 -0.38 45.14
C MET A 7 -16.98 -0.04 44.79
N LEU A 8 -16.06 -0.87 45.29
CA LEU A 8 -14.67 -0.90 44.85
C LEU A 8 -14.63 -1.46 43.40
N CYS A 9 -14.75 -0.57 42.42
CA CYS A 9 -14.53 -0.90 41.02
C CYS A 9 -13.03 -1.17 40.82
N ARG A 10 -12.63 -2.45 40.86
CA ARG A 10 -11.26 -2.89 40.51
C ARG A 10 -11.00 -2.52 39.05
N ARG A 11 -10.33 -1.38 38.83
CA ARG A 11 -9.76 -1.00 37.54
C ARG A 11 -8.68 -2.03 37.19
N MET A 12 -8.98 -2.92 36.25
CA MET A 12 -7.96 -3.72 35.57
C MET A 12 -7.08 -2.76 34.77
N ALA A 13 -5.86 -2.54 35.25
CA ALA A 13 -4.85 -1.80 34.51
C ALA A 13 -4.53 -2.57 33.21
N PRO A 14 -4.53 -1.92 32.04
CA PRO A 14 -4.01 -2.55 30.85
C PRO A 14 -2.50 -2.75 31.06
N SER A 15 -2.05 -4.00 30.89
CA SER A 15 -0.65 -4.37 30.89
C SER A 15 0.07 -3.56 29.82
N CYS A 16 0.71 -2.46 30.23
CA CYS A 16 1.66 -1.70 29.43
C CYS A 16 2.83 -2.63 29.09
N ARG A 17 2.69 -3.38 27.99
CA ARG A 17 3.83 -4.05 27.37
C ARG A 17 4.77 -2.94 26.89
N ARG A 18 5.87 -2.75 27.62
CA ARG A 18 6.99 -1.90 27.23
C ARG A 18 7.39 -2.24 25.79
N ALA A 19 7.25 -1.28 24.88
CA ALA A 19 7.88 -1.34 23.58
C ALA A 19 9.39 -1.38 23.82
N VAL A 20 10.01 -2.54 23.62
CA VAL A 20 11.46 -2.68 23.69
C VAL A 20 12.01 -1.98 22.45
N TYR A 21 12.47 -0.75 22.62
CA TYR A 21 13.19 0.00 21.60
C TYR A 21 14.53 -0.71 21.35
N ARG A 22 14.55 -1.67 20.41
CA ARG A 22 15.78 -2.31 19.94
C ARG A 22 16.41 -1.39 18.89
N LYS A 23 17.68 -1.00 19.11
CA LYS A 23 18.48 -0.29 18.10
C LYS A 23 18.49 -1.07 16.78
N PRO A 24 18.33 -0.41 15.62
CA PRO A 24 18.34 -1.09 14.32
C PRO A 24 19.74 -1.58 13.97
N HIS A 25 19.91 -2.91 13.85
CA HIS A 25 21.10 -3.51 13.25
C HIS A 25 21.00 -3.41 11.72
N HIS A 26 21.79 -2.53 11.09
CA HIS A 26 21.64 -2.09 9.69
C HIS A 26 21.90 -3.14 8.59
N ALA A 27 22.57 -4.26 8.89
CA ALA A 27 22.95 -5.23 7.87
C ALA A 27 21.91 -6.35 7.67
N HIS A 28 21.31 -6.85 8.76
CA HIS A 28 20.36 -7.98 8.74
C HIS A 28 18.91 -7.57 8.40
N SER A 29 18.57 -6.28 8.56
CA SER A 29 17.20 -5.79 8.40
C SER A 29 16.60 -6.01 7.00
N LEU A 30 17.42 -6.11 5.95
CA LEU A 30 16.90 -6.23 4.57
C LEU A 30 16.36 -7.61 4.20
N GLN A 31 16.77 -8.65 4.91
CA GLN A 31 16.28 -10.01 4.67
C GLN A 31 15.05 -10.34 5.51
N GLU A 32 14.64 -9.42 6.40
CA GLU A 32 13.48 -9.60 7.25
C GLU A 32 12.19 -9.66 6.43
N VAL A 33 11.31 -10.55 6.88
CA VAL A 33 9.97 -10.81 6.32
C VAL A 33 8.93 -10.45 7.36
N ASN A 34 7.69 -10.18 6.91
CA ASN A 34 6.56 -9.81 7.75
C ASN A 34 6.88 -8.60 8.65
N VAL A 35 7.34 -7.53 8.01
CA VAL A 35 7.74 -6.29 8.68
C VAL A 35 6.94 -5.11 8.18
N VAL A 36 6.63 -4.19 9.10
CA VAL A 36 6.20 -2.83 8.79
C VAL A 36 7.46 -1.96 8.75
N TYR A 37 7.64 -1.24 7.66
CA TYR A 37 8.80 -0.39 7.45
C TYR A 37 8.36 1.02 7.10
N GLN A 38 9.26 1.96 7.34
CA GLN A 38 9.13 3.35 6.97
C GLN A 38 10.32 3.77 6.11
N HIS A 39 10.06 4.50 5.04
CA HIS A 39 11.06 5.17 4.23
C HIS A 39 10.95 6.68 4.43
N LEU A 40 12.06 7.35 4.72
CA LEU A 40 12.13 8.80 4.88
C LEU A 40 12.74 9.47 3.65
N CYS A 41 12.07 10.47 3.10
CA CYS A 41 12.69 11.35 2.11
C CYS A 41 13.51 12.42 2.84
N THR A 42 14.81 12.50 2.55
CA THR A 42 15.73 13.46 3.17
C THR A 42 16.24 14.51 2.17
N VAL A 43 15.61 14.61 1.00
CA VAL A 43 16.05 15.47 -0.09
C VAL A 43 15.33 16.82 0.00
N GLY A 44 16.10 17.92 0.04
CA GLY A 44 15.57 19.29 0.02
C GLY A 44 14.52 19.55 1.11
N ASP A 45 13.43 20.22 0.72
CA ASP A 45 12.35 20.63 1.63
C ASP A 45 11.52 19.46 2.17
N CYS A 46 11.60 18.29 1.53
CA CYS A 46 10.94 17.07 2.02
C CYS A 46 11.52 16.56 3.34
N SER A 47 12.70 17.02 3.76
CA SER A 47 13.25 16.71 5.08
C SER A 47 12.44 17.36 6.22
N HIS A 48 11.88 18.54 5.99
CA HIS A 48 11.11 19.30 6.97
C HIS A 48 9.61 18.98 6.91
N LEU A 49 9.13 18.63 5.72
CA LEU A 49 7.78 18.12 5.53
C LEU A 49 7.75 16.65 5.95
N ASN A 50 6.61 16.16 6.42
CA ASN A 50 6.48 14.79 6.91
C ASN A 50 6.48 13.74 5.76
N SER A 51 7.43 13.87 4.83
CA SER A 51 7.60 13.10 3.60
C SER A 51 8.21 11.74 3.88
N ARG A 52 7.39 10.92 4.51
CA ARG A 52 7.68 9.51 4.75
C ARG A 52 6.68 8.64 3.99
N TYR A 53 7.12 7.42 3.69
CA TYR A 53 6.28 6.33 3.21
C TYR A 53 6.27 5.23 4.27
N ILE A 54 5.12 4.65 4.55
CA ILE A 54 4.94 3.53 5.47
C ILE A 54 4.28 2.40 4.71
N GLY A 55 4.85 1.21 4.81
CA GLY A 55 4.26 0.02 4.20
C GLY A 55 4.59 -1.24 4.98
N PHE A 56 3.82 -2.30 4.78
CA PHE A 56 4.25 -3.64 5.18
C PHE A 56 4.76 -4.47 4.00
N THR A 57 5.49 -5.52 4.32
CA THR A 57 5.83 -6.59 3.38
C THR A 57 5.72 -7.94 4.07
N SER A 58 5.09 -8.91 3.38
CA SER A 58 5.11 -10.33 3.78
C SER A 58 6.35 -11.05 3.26
N THR A 59 6.99 -10.51 2.22
CA THR A 59 8.23 -11.03 1.65
C THR A 59 9.44 -10.24 2.16
N ALA A 60 10.65 -10.64 1.76
CA ALA A 60 11.86 -9.96 2.17
C ALA A 60 11.84 -8.47 1.81
N LEU A 61 12.19 -7.61 2.76
CA LEU A 61 12.24 -6.16 2.58
C LEU A 61 13.09 -5.74 1.37
N SER A 62 14.18 -6.45 1.12
CA SER A 62 15.03 -6.26 -0.07
C SER A 62 14.29 -6.42 -1.41
N LYS A 63 13.34 -7.35 -1.51
CA LYS A 63 12.49 -7.53 -2.71
C LYS A 63 11.51 -6.39 -2.84
N ARG A 64 10.89 -5.97 -1.73
CA ARG A 64 9.96 -4.83 -1.71
C ARG A 64 10.64 -3.52 -2.09
N ILE A 65 11.89 -3.30 -1.64
CA ILE A 65 12.72 -2.17 -2.06
C ILE A 65 12.94 -2.19 -3.57
N THR A 66 13.29 -3.35 -4.15
CA THR A 66 13.47 -3.47 -5.60
C THR A 66 12.17 -3.16 -6.36
N ALA A 67 11.03 -3.66 -5.89
CA ALA A 67 9.73 -3.33 -6.49
C ALA A 67 9.44 -1.83 -6.45
N HIS A 68 9.76 -1.15 -5.34
CA HIS A 68 9.58 0.30 -5.23
C HIS A 68 10.49 1.08 -6.18
N LEU A 69 11.68 0.58 -6.50
CA LEU A 69 12.58 1.18 -7.48
C LEU A 69 12.11 1.00 -8.92
N GLN A 70 11.32 -0.04 -9.20
CA GLN A 70 10.79 -0.29 -10.55
C GLN A 70 9.55 0.54 -10.81
N ASP A 71 8.53 0.46 -9.96
CA ASP A 71 7.28 1.20 -10.17
C ASP A 71 6.55 1.47 -8.84
N GLY A 72 7.29 2.04 -7.89
CA GLY A 72 6.77 2.34 -6.56
C GLY A 72 6.29 3.78 -6.40
N ALA A 73 5.41 3.99 -5.42
CA ALA A 73 5.05 5.32 -4.93
C ALA A 73 6.29 6.15 -4.55
N ILE A 74 7.29 5.54 -3.92
CA ILE A 74 8.55 6.19 -3.56
C ILE A 74 9.30 6.69 -4.81
N ARG A 75 9.45 5.87 -5.85
CA ARG A 75 10.09 6.28 -7.10
C ARG A 75 9.36 7.47 -7.72
N ARG A 76 8.03 7.40 -7.81
CA ARG A 76 7.21 8.49 -8.37
C ARG A 76 7.37 9.79 -7.59
N HIS A 77 7.41 9.71 -6.25
CA HIS A 77 7.68 10.88 -5.41
C HIS A 77 9.04 11.52 -5.73
N TYR A 78 10.12 10.74 -5.77
CA TYR A 78 11.45 11.27 -6.09
C TYR A 78 11.55 11.84 -7.52
N MET A 79 10.86 11.23 -8.49
CA MET A 79 10.80 11.76 -9.84
C MET A 79 10.02 13.07 -9.92
N ASN A 80 8.85 13.14 -9.29
CA ASN A 80 7.95 14.28 -9.41
C ASN A 80 8.41 15.48 -8.59
N GLU A 81 8.81 15.25 -7.33
CA GLU A 81 9.17 16.33 -6.39
C GLU A 81 10.63 16.75 -6.50
N HIS A 82 11.52 15.85 -6.95
CA HIS A 82 12.97 16.11 -6.97
C HIS A 82 13.61 15.94 -8.35
N GLY A 83 12.91 15.36 -9.34
CA GLY A 83 13.52 15.04 -10.64
C GLY A 83 14.66 14.00 -10.54
N LEU A 84 14.72 13.21 -9.46
CA LEU A 84 15.83 12.29 -9.19
C LEU A 84 15.44 10.83 -9.39
N ILE A 85 16.39 10.06 -9.95
CA ILE A 85 16.29 8.60 -9.99
C ILE A 85 16.96 8.03 -8.75
N GLN A 86 16.15 7.48 -7.84
CA GLN A 86 16.65 6.93 -6.59
C GLN A 86 17.42 5.63 -6.82
N LYS A 87 18.61 5.49 -6.20
CA LYS A 87 19.40 4.26 -6.23
C LYS A 87 19.05 3.35 -5.06
N ARG A 88 19.26 2.04 -5.23
CA ARG A 88 18.97 1.01 -4.20
C ARG A 88 19.67 1.26 -2.86
N HIS A 89 20.89 1.76 -2.87
CA HIS A 89 21.64 2.00 -1.63
C HIS A 89 21.02 3.14 -0.81
N HIS A 90 20.55 4.22 -1.45
CA HIS A 90 19.82 5.31 -0.78
C HIS A 90 18.47 4.85 -0.22
N MET A 91 17.73 4.04 -0.99
CA MET A 91 16.51 3.40 -0.50
C MET A 91 16.78 2.60 0.79
N LYS A 92 17.87 1.82 0.82
CA LYS A 92 18.26 1.02 1.98
C LYS A 92 18.60 1.88 3.18
N SER A 93 19.42 2.92 3.02
CA SER A 93 19.84 3.79 4.13
C SER A 93 18.68 4.53 4.76
N ASN A 94 17.70 4.92 3.95
CA ASN A 94 16.57 5.73 4.37
C ASN A 94 15.36 4.89 4.82
N THR A 95 15.49 3.57 4.83
CA THR A 95 14.43 2.65 5.27
C THR A 95 14.72 2.13 6.67
N THR A 96 13.73 2.23 7.55
CA THR A 96 13.76 1.74 8.92
C THR A 96 12.63 0.74 9.16
N ILE A 97 12.87 -0.29 9.97
CA ILE A 97 11.82 -1.23 10.37
C ILE A 97 11.16 -0.69 11.63
N LEU A 98 9.84 -0.53 11.58
CA LEU A 98 9.04 -0.06 12.71
C LEU A 98 8.59 -1.22 13.60
N ALA A 99 8.11 -2.30 12.97
CA ALA A 99 7.58 -3.46 13.68
C ALA A 99 7.79 -4.74 12.87
N LYS A 100 7.84 -5.87 13.58
CA LYS A 100 7.84 -7.22 13.00
C LYS A 100 6.72 -8.01 13.66
N GLU A 101 5.87 -8.62 12.84
CA GLU A 101 4.70 -9.37 13.30
C GLU A 101 4.61 -10.66 12.49
N ASN A 102 4.32 -11.79 13.14
CA ASN A 102 4.22 -13.08 12.43
C ASN A 102 2.83 -13.27 11.78
N ASP A 103 1.79 -12.67 12.34
CA ASP A 103 0.43 -12.73 11.82
C ASP A 103 0.18 -11.60 10.81
N LEU A 104 -0.17 -11.97 9.58
CA LEU A 104 -0.45 -11.03 8.50
C LEU A 104 -1.62 -10.09 8.81
N ARG A 105 -2.62 -10.54 9.59
CA ARG A 105 -3.75 -9.69 9.98
C ARG A 105 -3.27 -8.58 10.91
N ARG A 106 -2.50 -8.92 11.94
CA ARG A 106 -1.86 -7.97 12.85
C ARG A 106 -0.89 -7.04 12.12
N LEU A 107 -0.13 -7.57 11.16
CA LEU A 107 0.80 -6.79 10.35
C LEU A 107 0.09 -5.68 9.56
N LYS A 108 -1.02 -6.03 8.87
CA LYS A 108 -1.87 -5.06 8.16
C LYS A 108 -2.48 -4.03 9.11
N MET A 109 -3.01 -4.47 10.24
CA MET A 109 -3.57 -3.54 11.24
C MET A 109 -2.51 -2.57 11.76
N THR A 110 -1.29 -3.05 11.99
CA THR A 110 -0.17 -2.22 12.46
C THR A 110 0.22 -1.18 11.41
N GLU A 111 0.30 -1.56 10.14
CA GLU A 111 0.50 -0.61 9.03
C GLU A 111 -0.60 0.47 9.04
N THR A 112 -1.88 0.07 9.10
CA THR A 112 -3.01 1.00 9.10
C THR A 112 -2.92 2.00 10.26
N VAL A 113 -2.57 1.53 11.47
CA VAL A 113 -2.41 2.40 12.65
C VAL A 113 -1.29 3.41 12.42
N HIS A 114 -0.15 3.00 11.87
CA HIS A 114 0.95 3.92 11.57
C HIS A 114 0.57 4.95 10.50
N ILE A 115 -0.05 4.52 9.41
CA ILE A 115 -0.52 5.43 8.35
C ILE A 115 -1.52 6.44 8.91
N HIS A 116 -2.48 5.99 9.72
CA HIS A 116 -3.50 6.86 10.30
C HIS A 116 -2.91 7.89 11.29
N SER A 117 -1.96 7.44 12.12
CA SER A 117 -1.35 8.27 13.16
C SER A 117 -0.36 9.29 12.58
N GLU A 118 0.45 8.87 11.61
CA GLU A 118 1.55 9.68 11.08
C GLU A 118 1.15 10.50 9.84
N LYS A 119 0.07 10.12 9.14
CA LYS A 119 -0.41 10.74 7.90
C LYS A 119 0.72 11.00 6.87
N PRO A 120 1.47 9.95 6.47
CA PRO A 120 2.55 10.06 5.51
C PRO A 120 2.10 10.67 4.17
N THR A 121 2.80 11.69 3.68
CA THR A 121 2.44 12.36 2.41
C THR A 121 2.67 11.48 1.19
N ILE A 122 3.61 10.54 1.25
CA ILE A 122 3.92 9.64 0.12
C ILE A 122 2.90 8.50 -0.01
N ASN A 123 2.17 8.18 1.07
CA ASN A 123 1.19 7.09 1.11
C ASN A 123 -0.13 7.40 0.43
N ILE A 124 -0.28 8.59 -0.17
CA ILE A 124 -1.48 8.95 -0.89
C ILE A 124 -1.59 8.00 -2.08
N GLN A 125 -2.51 7.04 -1.98
CA GLN A 125 -2.96 6.29 -3.14
C GLN A 125 -3.50 7.32 -4.13
N GLN A 126 -2.88 7.39 -5.30
CA GLN A 126 -3.56 7.95 -6.46
C GLN A 126 -4.80 7.09 -6.62
N GLN A 127 -5.94 7.60 -6.16
CA GLN A 127 -7.22 7.02 -6.50
C GLN A 127 -7.19 6.92 -8.03
N PRO A 128 -7.32 5.73 -8.63
CA PRO A 128 -7.61 5.70 -10.04
C PRO A 128 -8.87 6.56 -10.18
N GLU A 129 -8.85 7.52 -11.08
CA GLU A 129 -10.03 8.29 -11.51
C GLU A 129 -11.00 7.31 -12.18
N SER A 130 -11.50 6.32 -11.44
CA SER A 130 -12.69 5.59 -11.79
C SER A 130 -13.82 6.54 -11.45
N SER A 131 -14.13 7.42 -12.39
CA SER A 131 -15.47 7.98 -12.50
C SER A 131 -16.42 6.80 -12.46
N LEU A 132 -16.99 6.48 -11.30
CA LEU A 132 -18.06 5.50 -11.20
C LEU A 132 -19.14 6.01 -12.15
N PRO A 133 -19.52 5.26 -13.20
CA PRO A 133 -20.64 5.66 -14.02
C PRO A 133 -21.87 5.64 -13.10
N TYR A 134 -22.27 6.83 -12.65
CA TYR A 134 -23.48 7.04 -11.89
C TYR A 134 -24.65 6.85 -12.86
N GLN A 135 -24.97 5.59 -13.15
CA GLN A 135 -26.09 5.24 -13.98
C GLN A 135 -27.35 5.41 -13.12
N ARG A 136 -27.96 6.59 -13.17
CA ARG A 136 -29.32 6.79 -12.68
C ARG A 136 -30.21 5.80 -13.43
N GLN A 137 -30.71 4.78 -12.76
CA GLN A 137 -31.86 4.06 -13.29
C GLN A 137 -33.08 4.98 -13.18
N PRO A 138 -33.78 5.28 -14.28
CA PRO A 138 -35.08 5.93 -14.20
C PRO A 138 -36.07 4.91 -13.64
N ASN A 139 -36.48 5.13 -12.39
CA ASN A 139 -37.63 4.44 -11.82
C ASN A 139 -38.90 4.93 -12.53
N GLY A 140 -39.53 4.03 -13.28
CA GLY A 140 -40.98 4.01 -13.46
C GLY A 140 -41.51 4.52 -14.80
N ALA A 141 -41.85 3.59 -15.68
CA ALA A 141 -43.22 3.47 -16.21
C ALA A 141 -43.38 2.09 -16.88
N ALA A 142 -44.20 1.25 -16.26
CA ALA A 142 -44.64 -0.01 -16.84
C ALA A 142 -45.67 0.27 -17.94
N THR A 143 -45.40 -0.16 -19.17
CA THR A 143 -46.45 -0.50 -20.13
C THR A 143 -45.95 -1.43 -21.22
N GLY A 144 -46.46 -2.67 -21.19
CA GLY A 144 -47.00 -3.36 -22.36
C GLY A 144 -46.04 -3.83 -23.48
N ARG A 145 -45.96 -5.17 -23.60
CA ARG A 145 -45.98 -5.97 -24.84
C ARG A 145 -45.23 -5.41 -26.08
N SER A 146 -44.27 -6.17 -26.59
CA SER A 146 -44.49 -6.96 -27.82
C SER A 146 -43.32 -7.90 -28.10
N LEU A 147 -43.67 -9.14 -28.45
CA LEU A 147 -42.82 -10.10 -29.13
C LEU A 147 -42.42 -9.56 -30.51
N ALA A 148 -41.14 -9.64 -30.85
CA ALA A 148 -40.69 -9.86 -32.22
C ALA A 148 -39.25 -10.38 -32.21
N ALA A 149 -39.11 -11.61 -32.68
CA ALA A 149 -37.84 -12.19 -33.09
C ALA A 149 -37.24 -11.41 -34.25
N SER A 150 -35.91 -11.44 -34.40
CA SER A 150 -35.24 -11.68 -35.68
C SER A 150 -33.74 -11.87 -35.48
N ASN A 151 -33.27 -12.99 -36.04
CA ASN A 151 -31.88 -13.36 -36.28
C ASN A 151 -31.15 -12.28 -37.07
N THR A 152 -29.81 -12.20 -36.95
CA THR A 152 -28.89 -12.12 -38.11
C THR A 152 -27.43 -12.18 -37.67
N THR A 153 -26.83 -13.31 -38.04
CA THR A 153 -25.47 -13.60 -38.50
C THR A 153 -24.58 -12.41 -38.89
N GLN A 154 -23.33 -12.37 -38.39
CA GLN A 154 -22.11 -12.10 -39.19
C GLN A 154 -20.85 -12.30 -38.32
N SER A 155 -20.11 -13.38 -38.62
CA SER A 155 -18.76 -13.34 -39.22
C SER A 155 -17.66 -12.73 -38.36
N ALA A 156 -16.92 -13.59 -37.67
CA ALA A 156 -15.56 -13.29 -37.21
C ALA A 156 -14.58 -14.15 -38.03
N VAL A 157 -14.03 -13.54 -39.08
CA VAL A 157 -12.91 -14.06 -39.86
C VAL A 157 -11.65 -13.36 -39.37
N GLY A 158 -10.65 -14.13 -38.99
CA GLY A 158 -9.24 -13.77 -39.09
C GLY A 158 -8.66 -12.86 -38.02
N PHE A 159 -7.90 -13.44 -37.09
CA PHE A 159 -6.67 -12.81 -36.62
C PHE A 159 -5.55 -13.85 -36.51
N THR A 160 -4.58 -13.70 -37.39
CA THR A 160 -3.29 -14.40 -37.43
C THR A 160 -2.39 -13.84 -36.34
N LEU A 161 -1.96 -14.69 -35.40
CA LEU A 161 -0.80 -14.41 -34.54
C LEU A 161 0.37 -15.26 -35.01
N ARG A 162 1.18 -14.66 -35.88
CA ARG A 162 2.53 -15.14 -36.18
C ARG A 162 3.36 -15.05 -34.90
N HIS A 163 3.80 -16.20 -34.42
CA HIS A 163 4.89 -16.31 -33.45
C HIS A 163 6.19 -15.83 -34.09
N GLY A 164 6.68 -14.67 -33.66
CA GLY A 164 8.04 -14.20 -33.93
C GLY A 164 8.82 -14.16 -32.64
N TYR A 165 9.52 -15.25 -32.31
CA TYR A 165 10.58 -15.23 -31.30
C TYR A 165 11.85 -14.67 -31.97
N LEU A 166 12.22 -13.43 -31.64
CA LEU A 166 13.60 -12.95 -31.83
C LEU A 166 14.34 -13.10 -30.50
N LEU A 167 15.18 -14.13 -30.41
CA LEU A 167 16.29 -14.20 -29.47
C LEU A 167 17.47 -13.38 -30.04
N PRO A 168 18.05 -12.42 -29.32
CA PRO A 168 19.38 -11.94 -29.64
C PRO A 168 20.46 -12.92 -29.13
N PRO A 169 21.55 -13.14 -29.88
CA PRO A 169 22.68 -13.95 -29.43
C PRO A 169 23.52 -13.22 -28.37
N PRO A 170 24.18 -13.96 -27.47
CA PRO A 170 25.10 -13.39 -26.50
C PRO A 170 26.53 -13.32 -27.07
N ILE A 171 27.16 -12.15 -27.07
CA ILE A 171 28.59 -11.95 -26.74
C ILE A 171 28.73 -10.56 -26.12
#